data_AF-A0AA36MMP8-F1
#
_entry.id   AF-A0AA36MMP8-F1
#
_cell.length_a   1.000
_cell.length_b   1.000
_cell.length_c   1.000
_cell.angle_alpha   90.00
_cell.angle_beta   90.00
_cell.angle_gamma   90.00
#
_symmetry.space_group_name_H-M   'P 1'
#
loop_
_entity.id
_entity.type
_entity.pdbx_description
1 polymer ?
#
loop_
_entity_poly.entity_id
_entity_poly.type
_entity_poly.pdbx_seq_one_letter_code
_entity_poly.pdbx_strand_id
1 'polypeptide(L)'
;MVRYRLQLCPLAGRLQRQPWLLCLCIPLVALSLLLLADVSGMSAPYFQPEPEAEVHVPVSPIIAQGRPEKQQPLTEAPTPKCQAGSAFQTKLEDFQSLRAAQTADLVSPWPGNVPEATLQMISQGVKRKVAASIAVHPPKYYALVMFLAEWLRCPAAFEALSIYVVFQFKQDLKLFREAVACIIPGTPEVWVPIIASEPKKGWMKNVGLGNQYTAAFKKYYGLAAIMDLGQEEYGLMLDAEISLFDLHAKASSGSACSSTGAWSRLLPRIQSVEQKKVWPGARVSSTLTQYNFGTFTKSGKDYDLHLLRENARFVNFGTDVTDRTCKPDTCKKILHQLKHVIWTWWTDLPWVRLDVAKRMMAHLAKTNMEEVTSWRQVAQRLFFPRFEYVLYQMWTMLYDGWDIRDVTNITKEAKWGSYLEDPQHGSRLAELRPMWASAETVLREEEGKIASFSEEEPPVLIFHVDHEGLRYSFGGQEYKELWEQLLLELLTLHKRVDYNAENIH
;
A
#
# COMPACT_ATOMS: atom_id res chain seq x y z
N MET A 1 4.41 50.52 44.40
CA MET A 1 5.84 50.85 44.19
C MET A 1 6.67 49.59 44.38
N VAL A 2 7.21 49.00 43.32
CA VAL A 2 8.25 47.94 43.38
C VAL A 2 9.23 48.22 42.24
N ARG A 3 10.54 48.23 42.53
CA ARG A 3 11.59 48.55 41.55
C ARG A 3 12.13 47.27 40.93
N TYR A 4 12.23 47.21 39.61
CA TYR A 4 13.14 46.29 38.92
C TYR A 4 14.41 47.05 38.48
N ARG A 5 15.58 46.51 38.85
CA ARG A 5 16.89 47.01 38.40
C ARG A 5 17.27 46.32 37.10
N LEU A 6 17.50 47.10 36.04
CA LEU A 6 18.29 46.67 34.90
C LEU A 6 19.78 46.81 35.25
N GLN A 7 20.55 45.73 35.13
CA GLN A 7 22.02 45.80 35.14
C GLN A 7 22.52 45.96 33.70
N LEU A 8 23.21 47.06 33.45
CA LEU A 8 24.06 47.25 32.28
C LEU A 8 25.50 46.90 32.67
N CYS A 9 26.24 46.24 31.76
CA CYS A 9 27.69 46.08 31.84
C CYS A 9 28.31 46.55 30.51
N PRO A 10 29.29 47.47 30.51
CA PRO A 10 29.80 48.12 29.30
C PRO A 10 31.15 47.59 28.79
N LEU A 11 31.63 48.20 27.69
CA LEU A 11 32.98 48.18 27.08
C LEU A 11 33.28 47.06 26.05
N ALA A 12 34.12 47.26 25.02
CA ALA A 12 34.44 48.42 24.15
C ALA A 12 35.49 48.01 23.08
N GLY A 13 35.41 48.59 21.86
CA GLY A 13 36.45 48.50 20.81
C GLY A 13 35.83 48.21 19.41
N ARG A 14 35.71 49.19 18.48
CA ARG A 14 36.75 49.76 17.59
C ARG A 14 37.39 48.70 16.67
N LEU A 15 37.44 48.82 15.34
CA LEU A 15 37.02 49.85 14.37
C LEU A 15 36.01 49.21 13.33
N GLN A 16 35.72 49.64 12.08
CA GLN A 16 36.16 50.75 11.22
C GLN A 16 35.10 51.11 10.12
N ARG A 17 35.06 52.40 9.74
CA ARG A 17 34.70 53.09 8.45
C ARG A 17 34.01 52.27 7.31
N GLN A 18 33.02 52.79 6.54
CA GLN A 18 32.64 54.19 6.21
C GLN A 18 31.13 54.35 5.74
N PRO A 19 30.61 55.46 5.14
CA PRO A 19 29.24 56.02 5.36
C PRO A 19 28.19 55.59 4.28
N TRP A 20 26.90 55.98 4.24
CA TRP A 20 26.12 57.20 4.58
C TRP A 20 24.71 56.79 5.13
N LEU A 21 24.10 57.38 6.17
CA LEU A 21 23.29 58.64 6.22
C LEU A 21 22.14 58.67 5.17
N LEU A 22 20.86 58.95 5.45
CA LEU A 22 20.21 59.56 6.65
C LEU A 22 18.68 59.26 6.74
N CYS A 23 18.16 59.21 7.98
CA CYS A 23 16.81 59.55 8.48
C CYS A 23 15.51 59.32 7.65
N LEU A 24 14.52 58.72 8.31
CA LEU A 24 13.43 59.50 8.94
C LEU A 24 12.68 58.72 10.05
N CYS A 25 11.88 59.44 10.84
CA CYS A 25 11.45 59.04 12.19
C CYS A 25 10.15 58.21 12.25
N ILE A 26 10.03 57.43 13.31
CA ILE A 26 8.78 56.78 13.76
C ILE A 26 7.95 57.83 14.55
N PRO A 27 6.61 57.80 14.51
CA PRO A 27 5.89 57.27 15.68
C PRO A 27 4.76 56.29 15.34
N LEU A 28 4.72 55.18 16.08
CA LEU A 28 3.58 54.26 16.20
C LEU A 28 2.49 54.90 17.06
N VAL A 29 1.39 55.36 16.45
CA VAL A 29 0.05 55.48 17.07
C VAL A 29 -1.00 55.27 15.98
N ALA A 30 -2.17 54.72 16.34
CA ALA A 30 -3.37 54.53 15.50
C ALA A 30 -3.31 53.40 14.44
N LEU A 31 -3.34 52.15 14.93
CA LEU A 31 -4.03 51.07 14.21
C LEU A 31 -4.83 50.20 15.20
N SER A 32 -5.90 50.79 15.73
CA SER A 32 -6.93 50.11 16.50
C SER A 32 -8.29 50.60 15.98
N LEU A 33 -9.25 49.70 15.81
CA LEU A 33 -10.54 49.91 15.13
C LEU A 33 -10.49 49.92 13.59
N LEU A 34 -10.33 48.74 12.98
CA LEU A 34 -11.11 48.27 11.80
C LEU A 34 -10.54 46.92 11.32
N LEU A 35 -11.06 45.81 11.85
CA LEU A 35 -11.13 44.48 11.24
C LEU A 35 -11.82 43.49 12.22
N LEU A 36 -13.03 43.85 12.64
CA LEU A 36 -14.04 42.88 13.10
C LEU A 36 -15.00 42.68 11.92
N ALA A 37 -14.63 41.75 11.05
CA ALA A 37 -15.47 41.28 9.95
C ALA A 37 -15.45 39.75 9.97
N ASP A 38 -16.62 39.19 10.21
CA ASP A 38 -16.95 37.78 10.36
C ASP A 38 -16.11 36.77 9.57
N VAL A 39 -15.55 35.79 10.30
CA VAL A 39 -15.24 34.45 9.77
C VAL A 39 -15.82 33.40 10.74
N SER A 40 -17.13 33.53 10.99
CA SER A 40 -17.93 32.63 11.83
C SER A 40 -18.84 31.77 10.96
N GLY A 41 -18.29 30.95 10.04
CA GLY A 41 -19.08 30.49 8.90
C GLY A 41 -18.72 29.19 8.18
N MET A 42 -17.97 28.25 8.79
CA MET A 42 -17.85 26.87 8.26
C MET A 42 -17.82 25.83 9.38
N SER A 43 -18.92 25.69 10.11
CA SER A 43 -19.22 24.48 10.88
C SER A 43 -19.56 23.34 9.92
N ALA A 44 -18.85 22.21 10.02
CA ALA A 44 -19.23 20.98 9.33
C ALA A 44 -20.66 20.57 9.72
N PRO A 45 -21.47 19.99 8.81
CA PRO A 45 -22.83 19.57 9.13
C PRO A 45 -22.81 18.46 10.19
N TYR A 46 -23.25 18.81 11.39
CA TYR A 46 -23.58 17.84 12.43
C TYR A 46 -24.78 17.03 11.94
N PHE A 47 -24.52 15.80 11.48
CA PHE A 47 -25.58 14.80 11.36
C PHE A 47 -26.06 14.45 12.77
N GLN A 48 -27.24 14.92 13.15
CA GLN A 48 -27.97 14.33 14.26
C GLN A 48 -28.58 13.01 13.79
N PRO A 49 -28.41 11.90 14.53
CA PRO A 49 -29.15 10.67 14.24
C PRO A 49 -30.63 10.89 14.59
N GLU A 50 -31.52 10.60 13.65
CA GLU A 50 -32.93 10.41 13.99
C GLU A 50 -33.09 9.17 14.88
N PRO A 51 -34.10 9.14 15.78
CA PRO A 51 -34.35 7.96 16.62
C PRO A 51 -34.84 6.80 15.75
N GLU A 52 -34.06 5.72 15.69
CA GLU A 52 -34.44 4.50 14.99
C GLU A 52 -35.70 3.88 15.62
N ALA A 53 -36.72 3.61 14.80
CA ALA A 53 -37.89 2.87 15.24
C ALA A 53 -37.55 1.37 15.37
N GLU A 54 -37.82 0.78 16.53
CA GLU A 54 -37.60 -0.64 16.79
C GLU A 54 -38.52 -1.53 15.92
N VAL A 55 -37.99 -2.03 14.80
CA VAL A 55 -38.64 -3.08 14.01
C VAL A 55 -38.14 -4.44 14.49
N HIS A 56 -38.89 -5.07 15.39
CA HIS A 56 -38.63 -6.45 15.79
C HIS A 56 -38.85 -7.43 14.63
N VAL A 57 -37.76 -7.91 14.03
CA VAL A 57 -37.76 -9.07 13.13
C VAL A 57 -37.34 -10.31 13.92
N PRO A 58 -38.10 -11.42 13.90
CA PRO A 58 -37.76 -12.63 14.65
C PRO A 58 -36.57 -13.35 14.02
N VAL A 59 -35.42 -13.35 14.70
CA VAL A 59 -34.23 -14.11 14.31
C VAL A 59 -34.38 -15.56 14.78
N SER A 60 -34.44 -16.49 13.83
CA SER A 60 -34.32 -17.93 14.13
C SER A 60 -32.84 -18.33 14.26
N PRO A 61 -32.46 -19.17 15.23
CA PRO A 61 -31.06 -19.53 15.45
C PRO A 61 -30.57 -20.57 14.42
N ILE A 62 -29.66 -20.16 13.54
CA ILE A 62 -28.88 -21.11 12.73
C ILE A 62 -27.71 -21.61 13.60
N ILE A 63 -27.85 -22.84 14.11
CA ILE A 63 -26.81 -23.51 14.88
C ILE A 63 -25.69 -23.94 13.91
N ALA A 64 -24.54 -23.28 13.99
CA ALA A 64 -23.35 -23.62 13.22
C ALA A 64 -22.62 -24.84 13.79
N GLN A 65 -23.12 -26.05 13.50
CA GLN A 65 -22.30 -27.27 13.56
C GLN A 65 -21.73 -27.56 12.17
N GLY A 66 -20.62 -26.89 11.85
CA GLY A 66 -19.86 -27.13 10.62
C GLY A 66 -19.21 -28.51 10.64
N ARG A 67 -19.90 -29.53 10.12
CA ARG A 67 -19.20 -30.67 9.49
C ARG A 67 -18.34 -30.11 8.35
N PRO A 68 -17.17 -30.70 8.05
CA PRO A 68 -16.53 -30.44 6.77
C PRO A 68 -17.48 -30.92 5.68
N GLU A 69 -18.11 -29.98 4.97
CA GLU A 69 -18.73 -30.32 3.69
C GLU A 69 -17.65 -30.96 2.83
N LYS A 70 -17.95 -32.14 2.29
CA LYS A 70 -17.15 -32.70 1.21
C LYS A 70 -17.12 -31.62 0.14
N GLN A 71 -15.94 -31.08 -0.17
CA GLN A 71 -15.76 -30.25 -1.35
C GLN A 71 -16.39 -31.01 -2.52
N GLN A 72 -17.50 -30.48 -3.05
CA GLN A 72 -18.01 -31.00 -4.31
C GLN A 72 -16.85 -30.88 -5.30
N PRO A 73 -16.53 -31.93 -6.06
CA PRO A 73 -15.53 -31.80 -7.12
C PRO A 73 -15.96 -30.60 -7.97
N LEU A 74 -15.02 -29.68 -8.23
CA LEU A 74 -15.30 -28.52 -9.07
C LEU A 74 -15.82 -29.04 -10.41
N THR A 75 -17.14 -28.97 -10.60
CA THR A 75 -17.75 -29.09 -11.92
C THR A 75 -17.15 -27.97 -12.72
N GLU A 76 -16.35 -28.31 -13.74
CA GLU A 76 -15.58 -27.35 -14.53
C GLU A 76 -16.49 -26.20 -14.96
N ALA A 77 -16.33 -25.05 -14.31
CA ALA A 77 -17.00 -23.84 -14.74
C ALA A 77 -16.46 -23.56 -16.15
N PRO A 78 -17.33 -23.36 -17.16
CA PRO A 78 -16.89 -23.27 -18.55
C PRO A 78 -15.82 -22.19 -18.67
N THR A 79 -14.61 -22.60 -19.07
CA THR A 79 -13.44 -21.73 -19.14
C THR A 79 -13.81 -20.47 -19.91
N PRO A 80 -13.59 -19.26 -19.36
CA PRO A 80 -13.90 -18.02 -20.07
C PRO A 80 -13.20 -18.04 -21.43
N LYS A 81 -13.97 -17.97 -22.51
CA LYS A 81 -13.41 -17.78 -23.85
C LYS A 81 -13.16 -16.30 -24.04
N CYS A 82 -12.05 -15.94 -24.67
CA CYS A 82 -11.82 -14.56 -25.09
C CYS A 82 -12.99 -14.10 -25.99
N GLN A 83 -13.66 -13.01 -25.61
CA GLN A 83 -14.79 -12.42 -26.36
C GLN A 83 -14.41 -11.14 -27.10
N ALA A 84 -13.12 -10.83 -27.19
CA ALA A 84 -12.63 -9.64 -27.87
C ALA A 84 -12.94 -9.68 -29.38
N GLY A 85 -13.03 -8.51 -30.01
CA GLY A 85 -13.33 -8.41 -31.43
C GLY A 85 -12.20 -8.97 -32.30
N SER A 86 -12.51 -9.30 -33.56
CA SER A 86 -11.50 -9.78 -34.52
C SER A 86 -10.33 -8.81 -34.70
N ALA A 87 -10.56 -7.50 -34.54
CA ALA A 87 -9.50 -6.49 -34.59
C ALA A 87 -8.52 -6.57 -33.39
N PHE A 88 -9.00 -6.94 -32.20
CA PHE A 88 -8.12 -7.24 -31.08
C PHE A 88 -7.35 -8.54 -31.30
N GLN A 89 -8.02 -9.57 -31.81
CA GLN A 89 -7.39 -10.86 -32.08
C GLN A 89 -6.18 -10.70 -33.02
N THR A 90 -6.30 -9.91 -34.10
CA THR A 90 -5.16 -9.57 -34.97
C THR A 90 -4.04 -8.85 -34.21
N LYS A 91 -4.34 -7.87 -33.35
CA LYS A 91 -3.32 -7.17 -32.55
C LYS A 91 -2.65 -8.05 -31.50
N LEU A 92 -3.38 -9.00 -30.93
CA LEU A 92 -2.84 -10.00 -30.01
C LEU A 92 -1.89 -10.95 -30.76
N GLU A 93 -2.28 -11.40 -31.96
CA GLU A 93 -1.43 -12.22 -32.85
C GLU A 93 -0.19 -11.45 -33.32
N ASP A 94 -0.32 -10.16 -33.67
CA ASP A 94 0.80 -9.28 -34.00
C ASP A 94 1.76 -9.12 -32.81
N PHE A 95 1.24 -8.85 -31.60
CA PHE A 95 2.04 -8.73 -30.38
C PHE A 95 2.75 -10.04 -30.03
N GLN A 96 2.04 -11.18 -30.09
CA GLN A 96 2.61 -12.51 -29.88
C GLN A 96 3.70 -12.83 -30.91
N SER A 97 3.51 -12.44 -32.18
CA SER A 97 4.47 -12.66 -33.26
C SER A 97 5.72 -11.79 -33.11
N LEU A 98 5.54 -10.48 -32.85
CA LEU A 98 6.63 -9.51 -32.62
C LEU A 98 7.51 -9.89 -31.42
N ARG A 99 6.92 -10.52 -30.41
CA ARG A 99 7.60 -10.89 -29.17
C ARG A 99 7.82 -12.39 -29.01
N ALA A 100 7.69 -13.20 -30.06
CA ALA A 100 7.80 -14.67 -29.99
C ALA A 100 9.13 -15.23 -29.43
N ALA A 101 10.18 -14.40 -29.31
CA ALA A 101 11.45 -14.76 -28.66
C ALA A 101 11.62 -14.24 -27.22
N GLN A 102 10.71 -13.39 -26.73
CA GLN A 102 10.78 -12.76 -25.40
C GLN A 102 9.53 -13.02 -24.55
N THR A 103 8.33 -13.01 -25.15
CA THR A 103 7.04 -13.24 -24.48
C THR A 103 6.46 -14.62 -24.71
N ALA A 104 6.95 -15.42 -25.66
CA ALA A 104 6.48 -16.80 -25.82
C ALA A 104 6.62 -17.63 -24.52
N ASP A 105 7.65 -17.34 -23.71
CA ASP A 105 7.90 -18.00 -22.42
C ASP A 105 6.94 -17.59 -21.28
N LEU A 106 6.04 -16.61 -21.52
CA LEU A 106 5.08 -16.08 -20.53
C LEU A 106 3.64 -16.03 -21.04
N VAL A 107 3.48 -15.84 -22.36
CA VAL A 107 2.21 -15.83 -23.11
C VAL A 107 1.92 -17.21 -23.72
N SER A 108 2.82 -18.19 -23.52
CA SER A 108 2.55 -19.60 -23.83
C SER A 108 1.23 -20.07 -23.22
N PRO A 109 0.48 -20.95 -23.92
CA PRO A 109 -0.61 -21.68 -23.29
C PRO A 109 -0.13 -22.39 -22.02
N TRP A 110 -0.90 -22.27 -20.95
CA TRP A 110 -0.71 -23.12 -19.78
C TRP A 110 -0.79 -24.61 -20.17
N PRO A 111 0.03 -25.52 -19.60
CA PRO A 111 1.00 -25.31 -18.52
C PRO A 111 2.44 -25.03 -18.97
N GLY A 112 2.67 -24.72 -20.26
CA GLY A 112 3.97 -24.92 -20.93
C GLY A 112 5.23 -24.33 -20.27
N ASN A 113 5.09 -23.26 -19.50
CA ASN A 113 6.20 -22.57 -18.83
C ASN A 113 6.17 -22.59 -17.30
N VAL A 114 5.31 -23.42 -16.70
CA VAL A 114 5.19 -23.54 -15.24
C VAL A 114 5.94 -24.78 -14.75
N PRO A 115 6.86 -24.65 -13.76
CA PRO A 115 7.60 -25.79 -13.26
C PRO A 115 6.70 -26.89 -12.69
N GLU A 116 7.07 -28.15 -12.97
CA GLU A 116 6.38 -29.34 -12.45
C GLU A 116 6.21 -29.30 -10.93
N ALA A 117 7.17 -28.75 -10.18
CA ALA A 117 7.06 -28.54 -8.74
C ALA A 117 5.84 -27.66 -8.36
N THR A 118 5.56 -26.59 -9.11
CA THR A 118 4.36 -25.76 -8.91
C THR A 118 3.09 -26.54 -9.23
N LEU A 119 3.07 -27.33 -10.31
CA LEU A 119 1.92 -28.19 -10.67
C LEU A 119 1.61 -29.21 -9.58
N GLN A 120 2.65 -29.82 -8.98
CA GLN A 120 2.51 -30.73 -7.85
C GLN A 120 1.99 -30.02 -6.60
N MET A 121 2.49 -28.82 -6.28
CA MET A 121 1.98 -28.03 -5.14
C MET A 121 0.51 -27.61 -5.32
N ILE A 122 0.08 -27.32 -6.55
CA ILE A 122 -1.34 -27.08 -6.87
C ILE A 122 -2.18 -28.32 -6.57
N SER A 123 -1.76 -29.50 -7.06
CA SER A 123 -2.53 -30.75 -6.86
C SER A 123 -2.58 -31.21 -5.39
N GLN A 124 -1.57 -30.87 -4.60
CA GLN A 124 -1.48 -31.20 -3.17
C GLN A 124 -2.22 -30.22 -2.25
N GLY A 125 -2.61 -29.04 -2.74
CA GLY A 125 -3.28 -28.02 -1.93
C GLY A 125 -2.41 -27.47 -0.80
N VAL A 126 -1.17 -27.08 -1.12
CA VAL A 126 -0.18 -26.56 -0.15
C VAL A 126 -0.75 -25.44 0.71
N LYS A 127 -0.69 -25.63 2.04
CA LYS A 127 -1.05 -24.61 3.03
C LYS A 127 0.12 -23.67 3.26
N ARG A 128 -0.13 -22.38 3.05
CA ARG A 128 0.89 -21.32 3.17
C ARG A 128 0.70 -20.54 4.46
N LYS A 129 1.73 -19.85 4.91
CA LYS A 129 1.72 -19.08 6.16
C LYS A 129 1.66 -17.58 5.96
N VAL A 130 1.97 -17.11 4.75
CA VAL A 130 1.86 -15.72 4.32
C VAL A 130 0.84 -15.64 3.19
N ALA A 131 -0.05 -14.66 3.24
CA ALA A 131 -0.98 -14.32 2.18
C ALA A 131 -0.82 -12.88 1.73
N ALA A 132 -0.92 -12.58 0.44
CA ALA A 132 -1.02 -11.22 -0.07
C ALA A 132 -2.49 -10.85 -0.30
N SER A 133 -2.94 -9.75 0.31
CA SER A 133 -4.19 -9.08 -0.02
C SER A 133 -3.90 -7.93 -0.99
N ILE A 134 -4.10 -8.18 -2.28
CA ILE A 134 -3.76 -7.25 -3.35
C ILE A 134 -4.97 -6.43 -3.77
N ALA A 135 -4.94 -5.12 -3.61
CA ALA A 135 -6.01 -4.24 -4.08
C ALA A 135 -5.83 -3.89 -5.56
N VAL A 136 -6.68 -4.46 -6.44
CA VAL A 136 -6.58 -4.26 -7.90
C VAL A 136 -7.69 -3.37 -8.44
N HIS A 137 -7.36 -2.44 -9.32
CA HIS A 137 -8.31 -1.55 -10.01
C HIS A 137 -7.89 -1.34 -11.47
N PRO A 138 -8.84 -1.15 -12.41
CA PRO A 138 -8.54 -0.59 -13.74
C PRO A 138 -7.75 0.73 -13.59
N PRO A 139 -6.74 1.01 -14.44
CA PRO A 139 -6.25 0.23 -15.58
C PRO A 139 -5.26 -0.89 -15.21
N LYS A 140 -4.84 -0.97 -13.95
CA LYS A 140 -3.60 -1.63 -13.48
C LYS A 140 -3.66 -3.16 -13.42
N TYR A 141 -4.53 -3.76 -14.23
CA TYR A 141 -4.69 -5.21 -14.36
C TYR A 141 -3.45 -5.87 -14.97
N TYR A 142 -2.80 -5.19 -15.93
CA TYR A 142 -1.62 -5.69 -16.63
C TYR A 142 -0.48 -6.08 -15.66
N ALA A 143 -0.19 -5.22 -14.67
CA ALA A 143 0.87 -5.46 -13.70
C ALA A 143 0.55 -6.66 -12.80
N LEU A 144 -0.69 -6.76 -12.30
CA LEU A 144 -1.10 -7.91 -11.50
C LEU A 144 -1.03 -9.22 -12.27
N VAL A 145 -1.46 -9.25 -13.54
CA VAL A 145 -1.42 -10.48 -14.34
C VAL A 145 0.00 -10.93 -14.61
N MET A 146 0.93 -9.97 -14.80
CA MET A 146 2.34 -10.31 -14.87
C MET A 146 2.86 -10.89 -13.57
N PHE A 147 2.61 -10.24 -12.44
CA PHE A 147 2.99 -10.78 -11.13
C PHE A 147 2.43 -12.18 -10.88
N LEU A 148 1.18 -12.47 -11.26
CA LEU A 148 0.58 -13.80 -11.12
C LEU A 148 1.30 -14.85 -11.99
N ALA A 149 1.69 -14.50 -13.22
CA ALA A 149 2.46 -15.38 -14.09
C ALA A 149 3.87 -15.63 -13.55
N GLU A 150 4.55 -14.57 -13.07
CA GLU A 150 5.87 -14.66 -12.43
C GLU A 150 5.85 -15.53 -11.17
N TRP A 151 4.87 -15.33 -10.29
CA TRP A 151 4.64 -16.11 -9.07
C TRP A 151 4.41 -17.59 -9.38
N LEU A 152 3.60 -17.91 -10.39
CA LEU A 152 3.38 -19.29 -10.87
C LEU A 152 4.67 -19.96 -11.39
N ARG A 153 5.55 -19.20 -12.05
CA ARG A 153 6.84 -19.69 -12.57
C ARG A 153 7.92 -19.86 -11.50
N CYS A 154 7.70 -19.39 -10.28
CA CYS A 154 8.68 -19.35 -9.19
C CYS A 154 8.25 -20.29 -8.03
N PRO A 155 8.71 -21.56 -7.98
CA PRO A 155 8.19 -22.53 -7.01
C PRO A 155 8.32 -22.07 -5.56
N ALA A 156 9.45 -21.47 -5.18
CA ALA A 156 9.63 -20.95 -3.82
C ALA A 156 8.67 -19.79 -3.47
N ALA A 157 8.31 -18.93 -4.43
CA ALA A 157 7.29 -17.89 -4.22
C ALA A 157 5.89 -18.50 -4.15
N PHE A 158 5.61 -19.49 -5.01
CA PHE A 158 4.37 -20.25 -5.00
C PHE A 158 4.18 -21.07 -3.72
N GLU A 159 5.24 -21.54 -3.08
CA GLU A 159 5.19 -22.21 -1.78
C GLU A 159 5.00 -21.21 -0.63
N ALA A 160 5.72 -20.09 -0.66
CA ALA A 160 5.75 -19.14 0.45
C ALA A 160 4.47 -18.27 0.58
N LEU A 161 3.80 -17.93 -0.53
CA LEU A 161 2.79 -16.86 -0.57
C LEU A 161 1.46 -17.28 -1.23
N SER A 162 0.35 -17.16 -0.50
CA SER A 162 -1.02 -17.26 -1.06
C SER A 162 -1.44 -15.92 -1.66
N ILE A 163 -2.11 -15.90 -2.82
CA ILE A 163 -2.58 -14.64 -3.44
C ILE A 163 -4.09 -14.49 -3.32
N TYR A 164 -4.53 -13.38 -2.71
CA TYR A 164 -5.93 -12.95 -2.61
C TYR A 164 -6.10 -11.63 -3.36
N VAL A 165 -6.85 -11.63 -4.45
CA VAL A 165 -7.05 -10.47 -5.32
C VAL A 165 -8.36 -9.78 -4.97
N VAL A 166 -8.28 -8.52 -4.52
CA VAL A 166 -9.43 -7.76 -4.02
C VAL A 166 -9.96 -6.79 -5.06
N PHE A 167 -11.15 -7.10 -5.59
CA PHE A 167 -11.91 -6.29 -6.54
C PHE A 167 -12.92 -5.39 -5.80
N GLN A 168 -13.33 -4.27 -6.42
CA GLN A 168 -14.40 -3.44 -5.87
C GLN A 168 -15.78 -4.01 -6.23
N PHE A 169 -15.96 -4.46 -7.48
CA PHE A 169 -17.23 -5.01 -7.98
C PHE A 169 -17.08 -6.40 -8.61
N LYS A 170 -18.18 -7.16 -8.71
CA LYS A 170 -18.21 -8.46 -9.43
C LYS A 170 -17.88 -8.31 -10.91
N GLN A 171 -18.26 -7.17 -11.49
CA GLN A 171 -18.00 -6.77 -12.87
C GLN A 171 -16.50 -6.61 -13.12
N ASP A 172 -15.77 -6.08 -12.15
CA ASP A 172 -14.32 -5.88 -12.23
C ASP A 172 -13.58 -7.22 -12.28
N LEU A 173 -14.01 -8.20 -11.48
CA LEU A 173 -13.53 -9.59 -11.53
C LEU A 173 -13.86 -10.29 -12.85
N LYS A 174 -15.09 -10.10 -13.37
CA LYS A 174 -15.48 -10.64 -14.69
C LYS A 174 -14.57 -10.10 -15.79
N LEU A 175 -14.39 -8.78 -15.82
CA LEU A 175 -13.53 -8.08 -16.77
C LEU A 175 -12.06 -8.54 -16.68
N PHE A 176 -11.54 -8.71 -15.46
CA PHE A 176 -10.19 -9.24 -15.21
C PHE A 176 -10.02 -10.66 -15.75
N ARG A 177 -10.96 -11.57 -15.44
CA ARG A 177 -10.92 -12.97 -15.91
C ARG A 177 -10.99 -13.08 -17.44
N GLU A 178 -11.84 -12.29 -18.08
CA GLU A 178 -11.94 -12.26 -19.55
C GLU A 178 -10.66 -11.73 -20.18
N ALA A 179 -10.06 -10.68 -19.60
CA ALA A 179 -8.80 -10.15 -20.10
C ALA A 179 -7.63 -11.14 -19.91
N VAL A 180 -7.54 -11.80 -18.75
CA VAL A 180 -6.59 -12.91 -18.50
C VAL A 180 -6.78 -14.03 -19.51
N ALA A 181 -8.03 -14.43 -19.80
CA ALA A 181 -8.32 -15.50 -20.76
C ALA A 181 -7.99 -15.14 -22.21
N CYS A 182 -7.96 -13.85 -22.56
CA CYS A 182 -7.45 -13.37 -23.84
C CYS A 182 -5.91 -13.36 -23.88
N ILE A 183 -5.25 -12.79 -22.86
CA ILE A 183 -3.80 -12.56 -22.90
C ILE A 183 -2.99 -13.83 -22.56
N ILE A 184 -3.40 -14.61 -21.54
CA ILE A 184 -2.69 -15.84 -21.12
C ILE A 184 -3.69 -17.01 -21.03
N PRO A 185 -4.15 -17.53 -22.18
CA PRO A 185 -5.21 -18.54 -22.25
C PRO A 185 -4.82 -19.83 -21.51
N GLY A 186 -5.79 -20.39 -20.78
CA GLY A 186 -5.63 -21.63 -20.01
C GLY A 186 -5.03 -21.45 -18.61
N THR A 187 -4.60 -20.25 -18.22
CA THR A 187 -4.07 -19.98 -16.87
C THR A 187 -5.09 -20.37 -15.80
N PRO A 188 -4.75 -21.25 -14.83
CA PRO A 188 -5.67 -21.67 -13.79
C PRO A 188 -5.85 -20.58 -12.74
N GLU A 189 -7.07 -20.49 -12.20
CA GLU A 189 -7.37 -19.59 -11.09
C GLU A 189 -6.91 -20.21 -9.76
N VAL A 190 -5.59 -20.18 -9.53
CA VAL A 190 -4.92 -20.62 -8.29
C VAL A 190 -4.85 -19.52 -7.22
N TRP A 191 -5.26 -18.31 -7.57
CA TRP A 191 -5.41 -17.15 -6.69
C TRP A 191 -6.88 -17.00 -6.27
N VAL A 192 -7.13 -16.37 -5.11
CA VAL A 192 -8.48 -16.28 -4.54
C VAL A 192 -9.13 -14.93 -4.87
N PRO A 193 -10.23 -14.87 -5.63
CA PRO A 193 -10.99 -13.64 -5.84
C PRO A 193 -11.75 -13.22 -4.59
N ILE A 194 -11.50 -12.00 -4.11
CA ILE A 194 -12.31 -11.35 -3.07
C ILE A 194 -13.05 -10.17 -3.69
N ILE A 195 -14.38 -10.18 -3.60
CA ILE A 195 -15.19 -8.98 -3.89
C ILE A 195 -15.35 -8.20 -2.60
N ALA A 196 -14.81 -6.99 -2.56
CA ALA A 196 -14.98 -6.10 -1.41
C ALA A 196 -16.45 -5.69 -1.29
N SER A 197 -17.07 -5.96 -0.14
CA SER A 197 -18.40 -5.44 0.16
C SER A 197 -18.30 -3.97 0.51
N GLU A 198 -19.29 -3.18 0.09
CA GLU A 198 -19.29 -1.73 0.27
C GLU A 198 -19.12 -1.35 1.76
N PRO A 199 -18.29 -0.32 2.08
CA PRO A 199 -18.20 0.22 3.44
C PRO A 199 -19.56 0.74 3.90
N LYS A 200 -19.86 0.71 5.21
CA LYS A 200 -21.15 1.21 5.75
C LYS A 200 -21.43 2.69 5.45
N LYS A 201 -20.41 3.47 5.09
CA LYS A 201 -20.53 4.90 4.71
C LYS A 201 -20.52 5.11 3.19
N GLY A 202 -20.70 4.05 2.41
CA GLY A 202 -20.55 4.04 0.96
C GLY A 202 -19.08 4.04 0.52
N TRP A 203 -18.87 3.86 -0.79
CA TRP A 203 -17.58 4.11 -1.41
C TRP A 203 -17.23 5.62 -1.43
N MET A 204 -15.96 5.94 -1.22
CA MET A 204 -15.45 7.28 -1.55
C MET A 204 -15.52 7.50 -3.06
N LYS A 205 -15.73 8.74 -3.51
CA LYS A 205 -15.68 9.06 -4.94
C LYS A 205 -14.31 8.68 -5.50
N ASN A 206 -14.26 7.89 -6.57
CA ASN A 206 -13.03 7.39 -7.18
C ASN A 206 -12.27 8.49 -7.97
N VAL A 207 -11.89 9.58 -7.29
CA VAL A 207 -11.07 10.68 -7.81
C VAL A 207 -10.09 11.17 -6.76
N GLY A 208 -8.83 11.41 -7.16
CA GLY A 208 -7.78 11.92 -6.29
C GLY A 208 -7.62 11.12 -4.99
N LEU A 209 -7.83 11.77 -3.84
CA LEU A 209 -7.68 11.13 -2.52
C LEU A 209 -8.63 9.94 -2.29
N GLY A 210 -9.78 9.90 -2.96
CA GLY A 210 -10.75 8.81 -2.79
C GLY A 210 -10.21 7.46 -3.25
N ASN A 211 -9.37 7.42 -4.28
CA ASN A 211 -8.71 6.20 -4.74
C ASN A 211 -7.80 5.61 -3.65
N GLN A 212 -7.09 6.46 -2.91
CA GLN A 212 -6.24 6.04 -1.79
C GLN A 212 -7.06 5.42 -0.64
N TYR A 213 -8.23 5.98 -0.31
CA TYR A 213 -9.15 5.39 0.68
C TYR A 213 -9.76 4.06 0.19
N THR A 214 -10.15 3.98 -1.08
CA THR A 214 -10.69 2.75 -1.69
C THR A 214 -9.64 1.63 -1.71
N ALA A 215 -8.39 1.93 -2.05
CA ALA A 215 -7.27 0.98 -1.98
C ALA A 215 -6.99 0.50 -0.54
N ALA A 216 -6.87 1.44 0.41
CA ALA A 216 -6.70 1.14 1.84
C ALA A 216 -7.80 0.23 2.39
N PHE A 217 -9.07 0.53 2.09
CA PHE A 217 -10.20 -0.30 2.50
C PHE A 217 -10.12 -1.70 1.89
N LYS A 218 -9.81 -1.83 0.59
CA LYS A 218 -9.71 -3.12 -0.09
C LYS A 218 -8.59 -3.99 0.47
N LYS A 219 -7.41 -3.43 0.78
CA LYS A 219 -6.32 -4.14 1.45
C LYS A 219 -6.77 -4.70 2.82
N TYR A 220 -7.39 -3.87 3.66
CA TYR A 220 -7.90 -4.36 4.95
C TYR A 220 -9.08 -5.34 4.82
N TYR A 221 -9.92 -5.20 3.79
CA TYR A 221 -11.03 -6.12 3.54
C TYR A 221 -10.56 -7.49 3.06
N GLY A 222 -9.50 -7.55 2.23
CA GLY A 222 -8.86 -8.81 1.85
C GLY A 222 -8.14 -9.47 3.02
N LEU A 223 -7.41 -8.71 3.84
CA LEU A 223 -6.90 -9.21 5.12
C LEU A 223 -8.03 -9.77 6.00
N ALA A 224 -9.17 -9.10 6.06
CA ALA A 224 -10.34 -9.57 6.80
C ALA A 224 -10.92 -10.87 6.24
N ALA A 225 -10.88 -11.07 4.91
CA ALA A 225 -11.24 -12.35 4.29
C ALA A 225 -10.25 -13.47 4.67
N ILE A 226 -8.95 -13.20 4.67
CA ILE A 226 -7.91 -14.14 5.12
C ILE A 226 -8.11 -14.49 6.60
N MET A 227 -8.44 -13.49 7.44
CA MET A 227 -8.73 -13.67 8.87
C MET A 227 -9.98 -14.50 9.15
N ASP A 228 -10.99 -14.47 8.28
CA ASP A 228 -12.17 -15.35 8.31
C ASP A 228 -11.82 -16.81 7.97
N LEU A 229 -10.83 -17.04 7.08
CA LEU A 229 -10.38 -18.39 6.70
C LEU A 229 -9.45 -19.02 7.74
N GLY A 230 -8.60 -18.21 8.39
CA GLY A 230 -7.80 -18.61 9.54
C GLY A 230 -6.71 -19.66 9.26
N GLN A 231 -6.19 -19.73 8.02
CA GLN A 231 -5.17 -20.71 7.63
C GLN A 231 -3.74 -20.13 7.74
N GLU A 232 -3.60 -18.84 7.41
CA GLU A 232 -2.35 -18.10 7.39
C GLU A 232 -2.02 -17.43 8.74
N GLU A 233 -0.76 -17.06 8.92
CA GLU A 233 -0.24 -16.35 10.11
C GLU A 233 -0.02 -14.86 9.83
N TYR A 234 0.39 -14.52 8.60
CA TYR A 234 0.71 -13.16 8.16
C TYR A 234 -0.04 -12.79 6.88
N GLY A 235 -0.39 -11.51 6.76
CA GLY A 235 -1.01 -10.93 5.57
C GLY A 235 -0.20 -9.74 5.05
N LEU A 236 0.01 -9.64 3.74
CA LEU A 236 0.65 -8.50 3.07
C LEU A 236 -0.43 -7.56 2.52
N MET A 237 -0.24 -6.25 2.66
CA MET A 237 -1.12 -5.21 2.12
C MET A 237 -0.50 -4.59 0.87
N LEU A 238 -0.79 -5.16 -0.30
CA LEU A 238 -0.13 -4.79 -1.56
C LEU A 238 -1.11 -4.04 -2.48
N ASP A 239 -0.57 -3.11 -3.25
CA ASP A 239 -1.21 -2.63 -4.47
C ASP A 239 -0.82 -3.55 -5.65
N ALA A 240 -1.39 -3.32 -6.84
CA ALA A 240 -1.29 -4.24 -7.97
C ALA A 240 0.02 -4.14 -8.78
N GLU A 241 0.81 -3.10 -8.54
CA GLU A 241 1.97 -2.68 -9.34
C GLU A 241 3.26 -3.29 -8.80
N ILE A 242 3.23 -4.62 -8.64
CA ILE A 242 4.31 -5.42 -8.08
C ILE A 242 4.89 -6.41 -9.10
N SER A 243 6.09 -6.89 -8.86
CA SER A 243 6.77 -7.94 -9.64
C SER A 243 7.78 -8.71 -8.77
N LEU A 244 8.22 -9.88 -9.20
CA LEU A 244 9.28 -10.66 -8.53
C LEU A 244 10.67 -10.07 -8.81
N PHE A 245 11.40 -9.68 -7.77
CA PHE A 245 12.73 -9.07 -7.88
C PHE A 245 13.72 -9.95 -8.66
N ASP A 246 13.70 -11.26 -8.40
CA ASP A 246 14.62 -12.27 -8.95
C ASP A 246 14.58 -12.41 -10.48
N LEU A 247 13.48 -11.98 -11.11
CA LEU A 247 13.27 -12.10 -12.55
C LEU A 247 13.72 -10.87 -13.34
N HIS A 248 13.99 -9.74 -12.68
CA HIS A 248 14.28 -8.46 -13.35
C HIS A 248 15.55 -7.75 -12.86
N ALA A 249 15.99 -7.96 -11.62
CA ALA A 249 17.20 -7.33 -11.12
C ALA A 249 18.46 -8.05 -11.65
N LYS A 250 19.41 -7.30 -12.22
CA LYS A 250 20.67 -7.87 -12.76
C LYS A 250 21.51 -8.61 -11.70
N ALA A 251 21.37 -8.22 -10.43
CA ALA A 251 22.10 -8.82 -9.31
C ALA A 251 21.57 -10.21 -8.89
N SER A 252 20.35 -10.58 -9.30
CA SER A 252 19.72 -11.84 -8.93
C SER A 252 19.73 -12.84 -10.08
N SER A 253 20.59 -13.85 -9.97
CA SER A 253 20.83 -14.89 -10.99
C SER A 253 19.72 -15.96 -11.09
N GLY A 254 18.45 -15.58 -10.92
CA GLY A 254 17.30 -16.50 -10.88
C GLY A 254 17.33 -17.48 -9.70
N SER A 255 18.08 -17.13 -8.64
CA SER A 255 18.35 -18.02 -7.51
C SER A 255 17.35 -17.86 -6.37
N ALA A 256 16.60 -16.76 -6.29
CA ALA A 256 15.60 -16.58 -5.25
C ALA A 256 14.38 -17.51 -5.40
N CYS A 257 14.10 -17.98 -6.63
CA CYS A 257 13.09 -19.00 -6.91
C CYS A 257 13.53 -20.44 -6.59
N SER A 258 14.79 -20.67 -6.19
CA SER A 258 15.27 -21.96 -5.69
C SER A 258 14.72 -22.26 -4.28
N SER A 259 14.76 -23.53 -3.87
CA SER A 259 14.35 -23.98 -2.53
C SER A 259 15.19 -23.40 -1.38
N THR A 260 16.33 -22.78 -1.68
CA THR A 260 17.19 -22.05 -0.73
C THR A 260 17.27 -20.54 -1.03
N GLY A 261 16.42 -20.04 -1.94
CA GLY A 261 16.39 -18.67 -2.40
C GLY A 261 15.72 -17.69 -1.42
N ALA A 262 15.72 -16.40 -1.73
CA ALA A 262 15.14 -15.39 -0.84
C ALA A 262 13.64 -15.59 -0.55
N TRP A 263 12.87 -16.18 -1.48
CA TRP A 263 11.46 -16.52 -1.26
C TRP A 263 11.27 -17.61 -0.19
N SER A 264 12.13 -18.64 -0.16
CA SER A 264 12.12 -19.66 0.92
C SER A 264 12.35 -19.05 2.32
N ARG A 265 13.01 -17.89 2.39
CA ARG A 265 13.28 -17.13 3.62
C ARG A 265 12.21 -16.09 3.98
N LEU A 266 11.14 -15.93 3.21
CA LEU A 266 10.13 -14.88 3.43
C LEU A 266 9.52 -14.92 4.84
N LEU A 267 8.97 -16.08 5.25
CA LEU A 267 8.37 -16.25 6.57
C LEU A 267 9.40 -16.07 7.71
N PRO A 268 10.59 -16.72 7.68
CA PRO A 268 11.65 -16.46 8.66
C PRO A 268 12.08 -14.98 8.76
N ARG A 269 12.15 -14.24 7.64
CA ARG A 269 12.49 -12.81 7.65
C ARG A 269 11.40 -11.97 8.32
N ILE A 270 10.13 -12.21 7.99
CA ILE A 270 8.98 -11.57 8.66
C ILE A 270 9.02 -11.84 10.17
N GLN A 271 9.18 -13.10 10.58
CA GLN A 271 9.28 -13.50 12.00
C GLN A 271 10.49 -12.84 12.70
N SER A 272 11.64 -12.72 12.02
CA SER A 272 12.84 -12.04 12.54
C SER A 272 12.64 -10.54 12.75
N VAL A 273 11.83 -9.87 11.90
CA VAL A 273 11.43 -8.47 12.12
C VAL A 273 10.42 -8.37 13.25
N GLU A 274 9.44 -9.29 13.34
CA GLU A 274 8.46 -9.32 14.43
C GLU A 274 9.11 -9.47 15.80
N GLN A 275 10.04 -10.41 15.94
CA GLN A 275 10.74 -10.68 17.22
C GLN A 275 11.52 -9.47 17.73
N LYS A 276 12.00 -8.60 16.83
CA LYS A 276 12.68 -7.34 17.19
C LYS A 276 11.70 -6.27 17.66
N LYS A 277 10.42 -6.34 17.28
CA LYS A 277 9.36 -5.35 17.53
C LYS A 277 9.77 -3.91 17.19
N VAL A 278 10.54 -3.71 16.12
CA VAL A 278 11.07 -2.41 15.70
C VAL A 278 10.71 -2.14 14.24
N TRP A 279 9.98 -1.06 13.99
CA TRP A 279 9.72 -0.54 12.65
C TRP A 279 10.86 0.40 12.20
N PRO A 280 11.49 0.17 11.05
CA PRO A 280 12.41 1.14 10.46
C PRO A 280 11.62 2.32 9.87
N GLY A 281 12.13 3.53 10.05
CA GLY A 281 11.58 4.72 9.40
C GLY A 281 12.61 5.83 9.22
N ALA A 282 12.41 6.71 8.24
CA ALA A 282 13.30 7.84 7.99
C ALA A 282 12.56 9.17 8.09
N ARG A 283 13.27 10.21 8.52
CA ARG A 283 12.76 11.59 8.48
C ARG A 283 12.46 12.01 7.05
N VAL A 284 11.35 12.69 6.87
CA VAL A 284 10.97 13.31 5.60
C VAL A 284 11.52 14.74 5.54
N SER A 285 12.14 15.08 4.42
CA SER A 285 12.74 16.38 4.20
C SER A 285 11.72 17.47 3.89
N SER A 286 11.99 18.69 4.34
CA SER A 286 11.21 19.88 3.99
C SER A 286 11.66 20.55 2.67
N THR A 287 12.75 20.10 2.06
CA THR A 287 13.38 20.79 0.91
C THR A 287 13.57 19.92 -0.34
N LEU A 288 13.58 18.59 -0.22
CA LEU A 288 13.79 17.68 -1.35
C LEU A 288 12.63 17.63 -2.36
N THR A 289 11.41 18.00 -1.96
CA THR A 289 10.28 18.16 -2.88
C THR A 289 9.25 19.16 -2.37
N GLN A 290 8.47 19.69 -3.31
CA GLN A 290 7.28 20.49 -3.04
C GLN A 290 6.15 20.03 -3.95
N TYR A 291 5.00 19.72 -3.36
CA TYR A 291 3.76 19.42 -4.06
C TYR A 291 2.99 20.71 -4.34
N ASN A 292 2.49 20.86 -5.56
CA ASN A 292 1.58 21.94 -5.93
C ASN A 292 0.13 21.41 -5.93
N PHE A 293 -0.72 21.98 -5.08
CA PHE A 293 -2.15 21.67 -4.98
C PHE A 293 -3.01 22.77 -5.63
N GLY A 294 -2.51 23.37 -6.72
CA GLY A 294 -3.12 24.48 -7.45
C GLY A 294 -2.86 25.83 -6.79
N THR A 295 -3.51 26.10 -5.66
CA THR A 295 -3.46 27.41 -4.99
C THR A 295 -2.43 27.51 -3.85
N PHE A 296 -1.82 26.39 -3.45
CA PHE A 296 -0.79 26.34 -2.42
C PHE A 296 0.21 25.22 -2.69
N THR A 297 1.43 25.38 -2.14
CA THR A 297 2.44 24.32 -2.12
C THR A 297 2.61 23.74 -0.71
N LYS A 298 3.11 22.51 -0.63
CA LYS A 298 3.52 21.83 0.62
C LYS A 298 4.83 21.10 0.39
N SER A 299 5.73 21.09 1.38
CA SER A 299 6.87 20.17 1.32
C SER A 299 6.42 18.71 1.46
N GLY A 300 7.26 17.76 1.06
CA GLY A 300 7.02 16.33 1.36
C GLY A 300 6.75 16.10 2.85
N LYS A 301 7.55 16.74 3.70
CA LYS A 301 7.36 16.72 5.16
C LYS A 301 5.99 17.21 5.64
N ASP A 302 5.43 18.26 5.04
CA ASP A 302 4.11 18.79 5.42
C ASP A 302 2.96 17.88 4.95
N TYR A 303 3.15 17.21 3.81
CA TYR A 303 2.22 16.21 3.29
C TYR A 303 2.22 14.95 4.18
N ASP A 304 3.39 14.41 4.47
CA ASP A 304 3.54 13.19 5.28
C ASP A 304 3.15 13.41 6.74
N LEU A 305 3.46 14.58 7.33
CA LEU A 305 2.97 14.94 8.67
C LEU A 305 1.44 14.97 8.74
N HIS A 306 0.75 15.36 7.67
CA HIS A 306 -0.71 15.31 7.62
C HIS A 306 -1.22 13.85 7.60
N LEU A 307 -0.57 12.96 6.84
CA LEU A 307 -0.89 11.54 6.78
C LEU A 307 -0.60 10.79 8.09
N LEU A 308 0.52 11.08 8.75
CA LEU A 308 0.84 10.57 10.08
C LEU A 308 -0.21 11.02 11.11
N ARG A 309 -0.68 12.28 11.04
CA ARG A 309 -1.76 12.78 11.91
C ARG A 309 -3.12 12.11 11.63
N GLU A 310 -3.45 11.85 10.37
CA GLU A 310 -4.66 11.11 9.97
C GLU A 310 -4.69 9.71 10.61
N ASN A 311 -3.59 8.97 10.47
CA ASN A 311 -3.41 7.64 11.06
C ASN A 311 -3.38 7.68 12.61
N ALA A 312 -2.64 8.63 13.19
CA ALA A 312 -2.52 8.79 14.65
C ALA A 312 -3.86 9.12 15.33
N ARG A 313 -4.71 9.94 14.68
CA ARG A 313 -6.08 10.20 15.15
C ARG A 313 -6.92 8.94 15.09
N PHE A 314 -6.82 8.14 14.04
CA PHE A 314 -7.63 6.93 13.87
C PHE A 314 -7.34 5.87 14.94
N VAL A 315 -6.06 5.59 15.25
CA VAL A 315 -5.67 4.69 16.37
C VAL A 315 -6.04 5.22 17.76
N ASN A 316 -6.33 6.52 17.87
CA ASN A 316 -6.64 7.24 19.10
C ASN A 316 -8.10 7.74 19.11
N PHE A 317 -9.01 7.03 18.43
CA PHE A 317 -10.46 7.28 18.41
C PHE A 317 -10.86 8.72 18.05
N GLY A 318 -10.14 9.34 17.11
CA GLY A 318 -10.36 10.71 16.65
C GLY A 318 -9.62 11.79 17.45
N THR A 319 -8.95 11.45 18.55
CA THR A 319 -8.25 12.40 19.41
C THR A 319 -6.84 12.69 18.88
N ASP A 320 -6.46 13.97 18.80
CA ASP A 320 -5.10 14.37 18.42
C ASP A 320 -4.05 13.90 19.43
N VAL A 321 -2.93 13.38 18.92
CA VAL A 321 -1.74 13.02 19.72
C VAL A 321 -0.85 14.26 19.88
N THR A 322 -0.74 14.76 21.11
CA THR A 322 -0.03 15.99 21.49
C THR A 322 0.66 15.81 22.83
N ASP A 323 1.63 16.67 23.20
CA ASP A 323 2.27 16.63 24.54
C ASP A 323 1.27 16.65 25.72
N ARG A 324 0.04 17.15 25.52
CA ARG A 324 -1.01 17.23 26.55
C ARG A 324 -1.87 15.98 26.65
N THR A 325 -2.18 15.35 25.51
CA THR A 325 -3.02 14.14 25.42
C THR A 325 -2.18 12.86 25.59
N CYS A 326 -0.88 12.93 25.34
CA CYS A 326 0.01 11.80 25.19
C CYS A 326 0.78 11.48 26.48
N LYS A 327 0.08 10.89 27.46
CA LYS A 327 0.65 10.60 28.80
C LYS A 327 1.50 9.31 28.89
N PRO A 328 1.07 8.15 28.35
CA PRO A 328 1.85 6.91 28.43
C PRO A 328 3.11 6.95 27.57
N ASP A 329 4.15 6.21 27.95
CA ASP A 329 5.40 6.12 27.18
C ASP A 329 5.21 5.52 25.78
N THR A 330 4.26 4.60 25.59
CA THR A 330 3.90 4.06 24.27
C THR A 330 3.38 5.15 23.33
N CYS A 331 2.64 6.12 23.85
CA CYS A 331 2.18 7.26 23.07
C CYS A 331 3.35 8.19 22.68
N LYS A 332 4.34 8.38 23.56
CA LYS A 332 5.51 9.23 23.28
C LYS A 332 6.28 8.77 22.03
N LYS A 333 6.20 7.46 21.68
CA LYS A 333 6.76 6.90 20.43
C LYS A 333 6.08 7.49 19.18
N ILE A 334 4.74 7.54 19.13
CA ILE A 334 4.00 8.23 18.06
C ILE A 334 4.28 9.73 18.08
N LEU A 335 4.34 10.36 19.26
CA LEU A 335 4.63 11.80 19.33
C LEU A 335 6.04 12.13 18.81
N HIS A 336 7.02 11.26 19.04
CA HIS A 336 8.35 11.34 18.44
C HIS A 336 8.27 11.18 16.90
N GLN A 337 7.55 10.17 16.42
CA GLN A 337 7.31 9.96 14.98
C GLN A 337 6.70 11.21 14.31
N LEU A 338 5.67 11.80 14.91
CA LEU A 338 5.01 13.02 14.44
C LEU A 338 5.93 14.24 14.48
N LYS A 339 6.67 14.44 15.57
CA LYS A 339 7.55 15.60 15.77
C LYS A 339 8.71 15.63 14.76
N HIS A 340 9.26 14.47 14.43
CA HIS A 340 10.40 14.34 13.52
C HIS A 340 9.99 13.96 12.09
N VAL A 341 8.69 13.68 11.87
CA VAL A 341 8.11 13.18 10.60
C VAL A 341 8.89 11.95 10.12
N ILE A 342 8.99 10.96 11.01
CA ILE A 342 9.67 9.69 10.71
C ILE A 342 8.65 8.80 10.00
N TRP A 343 8.82 8.67 8.69
CA TRP A 343 7.90 7.92 7.84
C TRP A 343 8.25 6.43 7.80
N THR A 344 7.21 5.59 7.82
CA THR A 344 7.31 4.13 7.98
C THR A 344 6.45 3.34 6.97
N TRP A 345 5.65 4.00 6.13
CA TRP A 345 4.97 3.29 5.03
C TRP A 345 6.01 2.87 3.99
N TRP A 346 5.89 1.64 3.50
CA TRP A 346 6.76 1.06 2.48
C TRP A 346 8.27 1.07 2.79
N THR A 347 8.67 1.20 4.06
CA THR A 347 10.09 1.14 4.48
C THR A 347 10.65 -0.28 4.58
N ASP A 348 9.74 -1.25 4.55
CA ASP A 348 9.94 -2.67 4.28
C ASP A 348 8.60 -3.23 3.74
N LEU A 349 8.55 -4.51 3.39
CA LEU A 349 7.34 -5.19 2.91
C LEU A 349 6.15 -4.96 3.88
N PRO A 350 4.95 -4.57 3.40
CA PRO A 350 3.85 -4.14 4.25
C PRO A 350 3.06 -5.33 4.81
N TRP A 351 3.69 -6.07 5.72
CA TRP A 351 3.14 -7.28 6.34
C TRP A 351 2.47 -6.97 7.70
N VAL A 352 1.39 -7.68 8.01
CA VAL A 352 0.75 -7.69 9.32
C VAL A 352 0.68 -9.11 9.85
N ARG A 353 0.81 -9.28 11.16
CA ARG A 353 0.50 -10.54 11.82
C ARG A 353 -1.00 -10.58 12.09
N LEU A 354 -1.67 -11.66 11.69
CA LEU A 354 -3.12 -11.65 11.57
C LEU A 354 -3.85 -11.62 12.93
N ASP A 355 -3.31 -12.23 13.99
CA ASP A 355 -3.88 -12.12 15.36
C ASP A 355 -3.75 -10.69 15.95
N VAL A 356 -2.67 -9.98 15.64
CA VAL A 356 -2.47 -8.56 15.96
C VAL A 356 -3.48 -7.70 15.19
N ALA A 357 -3.68 -7.98 13.89
CA ALA A 357 -4.68 -7.30 13.07
C ALA A 357 -6.12 -7.55 13.57
N LYS A 358 -6.44 -8.77 14.04
CA LYS A 358 -7.71 -9.09 14.73
C LYS A 358 -7.91 -8.21 15.97
N ARG A 359 -6.92 -8.15 16.88
CA ARG A 359 -6.98 -7.26 18.07
C ARG A 359 -7.18 -5.79 17.67
N MET A 360 -6.42 -5.32 16.69
CA MET A 360 -6.53 -3.95 16.17
C MET A 360 -7.93 -3.63 15.65
N MET A 361 -8.48 -4.46 14.76
CA MET A 361 -9.79 -4.22 14.17
C MET A 361 -10.92 -4.30 15.20
N ALA A 362 -10.87 -5.26 16.13
CA ALA A 362 -11.85 -5.37 17.22
C ALA A 362 -11.82 -4.12 18.13
N HIS A 363 -10.63 -3.67 18.54
CA HIS A 363 -10.40 -2.46 19.33
C HIS A 363 -10.96 -1.21 18.64
N LEU A 364 -10.61 -1.00 17.36
CA LEU A 364 -11.06 0.15 16.57
C LEU A 364 -12.58 0.13 16.32
N ALA A 365 -13.15 -1.05 16.11
CA ALA A 365 -14.59 -1.25 15.93
C ALA A 365 -15.37 -1.32 17.26
N LYS A 366 -14.70 -1.19 18.41
CA LYS A 366 -15.28 -1.31 19.76
C LYS A 366 -16.13 -2.57 19.94
N THR A 367 -15.66 -3.69 19.39
CA THR A 367 -16.35 -5.00 19.39
C THR A 367 -15.48 -6.00 20.16
N ASN A 368 -16.09 -6.89 20.95
CA ASN A 368 -15.35 -7.97 21.62
C ASN A 368 -14.89 -8.99 20.57
N MET A 369 -13.64 -9.45 20.65
CA MET A 369 -13.10 -10.45 19.70
C MET A 369 -13.86 -11.77 19.71
N GLU A 370 -14.36 -12.19 20.87
CA GLU A 370 -15.10 -13.45 21.04
C GLU A 370 -16.47 -13.43 20.34
N GLU A 371 -17.00 -12.24 20.06
CA GLU A 371 -18.27 -12.02 19.37
C GLU A 371 -18.11 -11.88 17.84
N VAL A 372 -16.87 -11.83 17.32
CA VAL A 372 -16.61 -11.62 15.88
C VAL A 372 -16.83 -12.91 15.09
N THR A 373 -18.02 -13.03 14.49
CA THR A 373 -18.36 -14.12 13.55
C THR A 373 -17.79 -13.91 12.14
N SER A 374 -17.46 -12.66 11.76
CA SER A 374 -16.74 -12.36 10.52
C SER A 374 -15.99 -11.02 10.62
N TRP A 375 -14.69 -11.08 10.37
CA TRP A 375 -13.79 -9.94 10.26
C TRP A 375 -14.15 -9.04 9.08
N ARG A 376 -14.71 -9.57 7.99
CA ARG A 376 -15.19 -8.75 6.87
C ARG A 376 -16.33 -7.82 7.31
N GLN A 377 -17.26 -8.30 8.13
CA GLN A 377 -18.31 -7.46 8.71
C GLN A 377 -17.78 -6.40 9.68
N VAL A 378 -16.64 -6.66 10.35
CA VAL A 378 -15.92 -5.66 11.15
C VAL A 378 -15.26 -4.63 10.24
N ALA A 379 -14.57 -5.06 9.17
CA ALA A 379 -13.93 -4.18 8.19
C ALA A 379 -14.91 -3.17 7.58
N GLN A 380 -16.12 -3.59 7.18
CA GLN A 380 -17.14 -2.68 6.63
C GLN A 380 -17.56 -1.53 7.57
N ARG A 381 -17.37 -1.68 8.89
CA ARG A 381 -17.69 -0.65 9.89
C ARG A 381 -16.57 0.37 10.06
N LEU A 382 -15.37 0.05 9.59
CA LEU A 382 -14.16 0.87 9.74
C LEU A 382 -13.92 1.70 8.49
N PHE A 383 -13.57 2.98 8.70
CA PHE A 383 -13.19 3.90 7.63
C PHE A 383 -11.67 4.06 7.65
N PHE A 384 -10.96 3.10 7.06
CA PHE A 384 -9.50 3.05 7.14
C PHE A 384 -8.86 4.32 6.54
N PRO A 385 -7.89 4.95 7.24
CA PRO A 385 -7.13 6.07 6.70
C PRO A 385 -6.24 5.63 5.54
N ARG A 386 -5.77 6.60 4.77
CA ARG A 386 -4.83 6.36 3.67
C ARG A 386 -3.46 5.97 4.21
N PHE A 387 -2.63 5.36 3.35
CA PHE A 387 -1.29 4.87 3.73
C PHE A 387 -1.38 3.82 4.84
N GLU A 388 -2.25 2.85 4.58
CA GLU A 388 -2.92 1.95 5.52
C GLU A 388 -2.00 1.06 6.39
N TYR A 389 -0.74 0.88 6.01
CA TYR A 389 0.23 0.16 6.84
C TYR A 389 0.75 1.02 8.02
N VAL A 390 0.77 2.35 7.89
CA VAL A 390 1.11 3.27 8.99
C VAL A 390 0.15 3.08 10.16
N LEU A 391 -1.13 2.81 9.87
CA LEU A 391 -2.15 2.49 10.88
C LEU A 391 -1.70 1.34 11.79
N TYR A 392 -1.30 0.22 11.19
CA TYR A 392 -0.89 -0.99 11.90
C TYR A 392 0.40 -0.77 12.69
N GLN A 393 1.36 -0.04 12.12
CA GLN A 393 2.62 0.32 12.78
C GLN A 393 2.36 1.23 14.00
N MET A 394 1.49 2.23 13.86
CA MET A 394 1.08 3.10 14.97
C MET A 394 0.30 2.34 16.06
N TRP A 395 -0.61 1.45 15.67
CA TRP A 395 -1.35 0.64 16.63
C TRP A 395 -0.43 -0.30 17.42
N THR A 396 0.52 -0.96 16.76
CA THR A 396 1.50 -1.84 17.43
C THR A 396 2.44 -1.08 18.37
N MET A 397 2.83 0.15 18.05
CA MET A 397 3.59 1.02 18.97
C MET A 397 2.78 1.41 20.21
N LEU A 398 1.49 1.73 20.06
CA LEU A 398 0.61 2.13 21.19
C LEU A 398 0.24 0.97 22.10
N TYR A 399 -0.14 -0.17 21.52
CA TYR A 399 -0.89 -1.23 22.20
C TYR A 399 -0.17 -2.59 22.25
N ASP A 400 0.93 -2.77 21.50
CA ASP A 400 1.69 -4.04 21.46
C ASP A 400 3.18 -3.89 21.85
N GLY A 401 3.57 -2.69 22.27
CA GLY A 401 4.90 -2.39 22.85
C GLY A 401 6.00 -2.10 21.83
N TRP A 402 5.70 -2.04 20.53
CA TRP A 402 6.70 -1.87 19.47
C TRP A 402 7.40 -0.51 19.53
N ASP A 403 8.57 -0.43 18.90
CA ASP A 403 9.39 0.76 18.75
C ASP A 403 9.54 1.20 17.29
N ILE A 404 9.99 2.43 17.10
CA ILE A 404 10.37 2.99 15.81
C ILE A 404 11.86 3.34 15.84
N ARG A 405 12.60 2.92 14.82
CA ARG A 405 14.01 3.24 14.63
C ARG A 405 14.17 4.25 13.50
N ASP A 406 14.64 5.44 13.85
CA ASP A 406 15.12 6.43 12.90
C ASP A 406 16.38 5.89 12.19
N VAL A 407 16.27 5.64 10.88
CA VAL A 407 17.35 5.15 10.01
C VAL A 407 17.86 6.21 9.04
N THR A 408 17.56 7.50 9.24
CA THR A 408 18.03 8.59 8.34
C THR A 408 19.56 8.68 8.19
N ASN A 409 20.34 8.14 9.14
CA ASN A 409 21.80 8.03 9.01
C ASN A 409 22.26 6.93 8.02
N ILE A 410 21.37 6.02 7.63
CA ILE A 410 21.57 4.96 6.62
C ILE A 410 20.92 5.38 5.30
N THR A 411 19.72 5.94 5.36
CA THR A 411 18.84 6.19 4.20
C THR A 411 18.87 7.62 3.67
N LYS A 412 19.55 8.54 4.36
CA LYS A 412 19.33 10.01 4.27
C LYS A 412 17.88 10.38 4.61
N GLU A 413 17.48 11.63 4.38
CA GLU A 413 16.07 12.03 4.49
C GLU A 413 15.28 11.53 3.27
N ALA A 414 14.06 11.03 3.49
CA ALA A 414 13.14 10.74 2.40
C ALA A 414 12.67 12.05 1.76
N LYS A 415 12.47 12.03 0.43
CA LYS A 415 11.91 13.14 -0.33
C LYS A 415 10.46 13.43 0.10
N TRP A 416 9.71 12.35 0.14
CA TRP A 416 8.36 12.13 0.65
C TRP A 416 8.22 10.60 0.77
N GLY A 417 7.20 10.11 1.46
CA GLY A 417 6.92 8.69 1.49
C GLY A 417 8.12 7.87 1.96
N SER A 418 8.34 6.72 1.34
CA SER A 418 9.41 5.81 1.74
C SER A 418 10.79 6.22 1.21
N TYR A 419 11.82 5.95 2.01
CA TYR A 419 13.19 5.93 1.50
C TYR A 419 13.45 4.78 0.52
N LEU A 420 12.56 3.78 0.42
CA LEU A 420 12.57 2.74 -0.62
C LEU A 420 11.77 3.13 -1.87
N GLU A 421 11.28 4.38 -1.96
CA GLU A 421 10.56 4.86 -3.14
C GLU A 421 11.48 5.66 -4.08
N ASP A 422 12.17 6.68 -3.56
CA ASP A 422 13.15 7.54 -4.26
C ASP A 422 14.38 7.76 -3.34
N PRO A 423 15.31 6.78 -3.26
CA PRO A 423 16.43 6.82 -2.32
C PRO A 423 17.50 7.82 -2.75
N GLN A 424 17.99 8.62 -1.80
CA GLN A 424 19.04 9.60 -2.04
C GLN A 424 20.38 8.95 -2.45
N HIS A 425 21.19 9.68 -3.23
CA HIS A 425 22.56 9.26 -3.57
C HIS A 425 23.38 8.99 -2.30
N GLY A 426 24.06 7.83 -2.26
CA GLY A 426 24.86 7.39 -1.12
C GLY A 426 24.03 6.84 0.05
N SER A 427 22.77 6.45 -0.20
CA SER A 427 21.98 5.64 0.74
C SER A 427 22.55 4.23 0.84
N ARG A 428 22.62 3.70 2.07
CA ARG A 428 23.19 2.38 2.38
C ARG A 428 22.09 1.36 2.65
N LEU A 429 21.07 1.32 1.76
CA LEU A 429 19.84 0.54 1.97
C LEU A 429 20.07 -0.96 2.22
N ALA A 430 21.15 -1.52 1.65
CA ALA A 430 21.58 -2.89 1.88
C ALA A 430 21.77 -3.25 3.38
N GLU A 431 22.14 -2.29 4.23
CA GLU A 431 22.29 -2.48 5.68
C GLU A 431 20.94 -2.72 6.39
N LEU A 432 19.82 -2.39 5.76
CA LEU A 432 18.48 -2.63 6.27
C LEU A 432 17.89 -3.96 5.77
N ARG A 433 18.53 -4.59 4.76
CA ARG A 433 18.12 -5.87 4.15
C ARG A 433 16.61 -5.95 3.86
N PRO A 434 16.04 -4.97 3.13
CA PRO A 434 14.59 -4.89 2.93
C PRO A 434 14.07 -6.10 2.14
N MET A 435 12.83 -6.51 2.41
CA MET A 435 12.16 -7.60 1.68
C MET A 435 11.57 -7.13 0.34
N TRP A 436 11.56 -5.83 0.05
CA TRP A 436 11.12 -5.30 -1.25
C TRP A 436 11.81 -3.97 -1.60
N ALA A 437 11.63 -3.47 -2.82
CA ALA A 437 12.19 -2.19 -3.28
C ALA A 437 11.30 -1.54 -4.36
N SER A 438 11.34 -0.22 -4.56
CA SER A 438 10.69 0.38 -5.74
C SER A 438 11.48 0.12 -7.02
N ALA A 439 10.82 0.20 -8.18
CA ALA A 439 11.45 0.27 -9.49
C ALA A 439 12.64 1.27 -9.54
N GLU A 440 12.42 2.48 -9.02
CA GLU A 440 13.43 3.55 -8.95
C GLU A 440 14.59 3.21 -8.00
N THR A 441 14.33 2.49 -6.90
CA THR A 441 15.38 1.99 -6.01
C THR A 441 16.27 0.97 -6.71
N VAL A 442 15.68 0.04 -7.48
CA VAL A 442 16.46 -0.93 -8.28
C VAL A 442 17.25 -0.22 -9.39
N LEU A 443 16.67 0.77 -10.06
CA LEU A 443 17.38 1.55 -11.08
C LEU A 443 18.61 2.26 -10.49
N ARG A 444 18.46 2.91 -9.34
CA ARG A 444 19.57 3.59 -8.65
C ARG A 444 20.65 2.67 -8.12
N GLU A 445 20.31 1.42 -7.81
CA GLU A 445 21.28 0.40 -7.45
C GLU A 445 22.15 0.02 -8.64
N GLU A 446 21.51 -0.31 -9.78
CA GLU A 446 22.23 -0.66 -11.01
C GLU A 446 23.09 0.48 -11.58
N GLU A 447 22.68 1.74 -11.36
CA GLU A 447 23.45 2.93 -11.73
C GLU A 447 24.59 3.25 -10.73
N GLY A 448 24.73 2.50 -9.64
CA GLY A 448 25.72 2.74 -8.59
C GLY A 448 25.46 4.00 -7.74
N LYS A 449 24.24 4.57 -7.78
CA LYS A 449 23.83 5.73 -6.97
C LYS A 449 23.54 5.35 -5.52
N ILE A 450 23.27 4.07 -5.23
CA ILE A 450 23.15 3.52 -3.87
C ILE A 450 23.98 2.24 -3.76
N ALA A 451 24.21 1.77 -2.53
CA ALA A 451 24.92 0.52 -2.30
C ALA A 451 24.09 -0.69 -2.77
N SER A 452 24.75 -1.65 -3.45
CA SER A 452 24.13 -2.89 -3.92
C SER A 452 23.43 -3.67 -2.81
N PHE A 453 22.27 -4.24 -3.16
CA PHE A 453 21.50 -5.06 -2.23
C PHE A 453 22.29 -6.26 -1.70
N SER A 454 21.88 -6.79 -0.55
CA SER A 454 22.51 -7.98 0.02
C SER A 454 22.30 -9.20 -0.88
N GLU A 455 23.38 -9.87 -1.28
CA GLU A 455 23.32 -11.17 -1.98
C GLU A 455 22.68 -12.26 -1.09
N GLU A 456 22.87 -12.17 0.22
CA GLU A 456 22.32 -13.10 1.21
C GLU A 456 20.81 -12.88 1.45
N GLU A 457 20.39 -11.62 1.59
CA GLU A 457 18.98 -11.25 1.85
C GLU A 457 18.50 -10.15 0.90
N PRO A 458 18.41 -10.43 -0.42
CA PRO A 458 17.91 -9.46 -1.39
C PRO A 458 16.42 -9.21 -1.21
N PRO A 459 15.86 -8.14 -1.80
CA PRO A 459 14.42 -8.00 -1.95
C PRO A 459 13.79 -9.23 -2.63
N VAL A 460 12.55 -9.57 -2.28
CA VAL A 460 11.75 -10.60 -2.98
C VAL A 460 10.78 -9.98 -4.00
N LEU A 461 10.37 -8.74 -3.78
CA LEU A 461 9.41 -8.01 -4.61
C LEU A 461 9.97 -6.65 -5.06
N ILE A 462 9.54 -6.22 -6.26
CA ILE A 462 9.60 -4.84 -6.73
C ILE A 462 8.19 -4.25 -6.61
N PHE A 463 8.06 -2.99 -6.21
CA PHE A 463 6.80 -2.22 -6.25
C PHE A 463 6.93 -0.97 -7.14
N HIS A 464 5.80 -0.36 -7.50
CA HIS A 464 5.75 0.73 -8.49
C HIS A 464 6.39 0.34 -9.83
N VAL A 465 6.13 -0.88 -10.31
CA VAL A 465 6.59 -1.31 -11.65
C VAL A 465 5.89 -0.58 -12.80
N ASP A 466 4.85 0.20 -12.49
CA ASP A 466 4.18 1.15 -13.38
C ASP A 466 4.95 2.48 -13.56
N HIS A 467 6.04 2.70 -12.81
CA HIS A 467 6.97 3.83 -12.95
C HIS A 467 8.19 3.47 -13.84
N GLU A 468 9.20 4.36 -13.89
CA GLU A 468 10.49 4.17 -14.60
C GLU A 468 10.39 3.59 -16.01
N GLY A 469 9.52 4.19 -16.83
CA GLY A 469 9.32 3.80 -18.23
C GLY A 469 8.86 2.36 -18.38
N LEU A 470 8.20 1.79 -17.37
CA LEU A 470 7.67 0.43 -17.34
C LEU A 470 8.74 -0.66 -17.42
N ARG A 471 10.01 -0.33 -17.12
CA ARG A 471 11.17 -1.22 -17.28
C ARG A 471 11.04 -2.55 -16.53
N TYR A 472 10.45 -2.54 -15.34
CA TYR A 472 10.25 -3.72 -14.49
C TYR A 472 8.84 -4.33 -14.62
N SER A 473 8.02 -3.78 -15.53
CA SER A 473 6.82 -4.45 -16.00
C SER A 473 7.17 -5.21 -17.27
N PHE A 474 6.79 -6.47 -17.32
CA PHE A 474 7.14 -7.31 -18.45
C PHE A 474 6.52 -6.82 -19.76
N GLY A 475 7.33 -6.75 -20.82
CA GLY A 475 6.91 -6.23 -22.12
C GLY A 475 6.71 -4.71 -22.18
N GLY A 476 6.97 -3.98 -21.09
CA GLY A 476 7.05 -2.52 -21.06
C GLY A 476 5.78 -1.80 -21.53
N GLN A 477 5.99 -0.66 -22.20
CA GLN A 477 4.91 0.21 -22.69
C GLN A 477 3.98 -0.49 -23.69
N GLU A 478 4.50 -1.32 -24.61
CA GLU A 478 3.62 -1.97 -25.61
C GLU A 478 2.70 -3.03 -24.98
N TYR A 479 3.15 -3.72 -23.93
CA TYR A 479 2.31 -4.67 -23.19
C TYR A 479 1.21 -3.95 -22.41
N LYS A 480 1.53 -2.83 -21.76
CA LYS A 480 0.53 -1.97 -21.10
C LYS A 480 -0.51 -1.47 -22.10
N GLU A 481 -0.09 -0.96 -23.27
CA GLU A 481 -0.99 -0.46 -24.31
C GLU A 481 -1.93 -1.56 -24.85
N LEU A 482 -1.43 -2.78 -25.07
CA LEU A 482 -2.26 -3.93 -25.44
C LEU A 482 -3.34 -4.21 -24.38
N TRP A 483 -2.98 -4.15 -23.10
CA TRP A 483 -3.90 -4.34 -21.99
C TRP A 483 -4.94 -3.23 -21.86
N GLU A 484 -4.53 -1.97 -21.96
CA GLU A 484 -5.44 -0.82 -21.90
C GLU A 484 -6.43 -0.86 -23.07
N GLN A 485 -5.99 -1.23 -24.27
CA GLN A 485 -6.90 -1.42 -25.41
C GLN A 485 -7.87 -2.59 -25.20
N LEU A 486 -7.38 -3.76 -24.76
CA LEU A 486 -8.25 -4.91 -24.45
C LEU A 486 -9.33 -4.53 -23.43
N LEU A 487 -8.92 -3.80 -22.39
CA LEU A 487 -9.81 -3.35 -21.33
C LEU A 487 -10.88 -2.40 -21.86
N LEU A 488 -10.51 -1.44 -22.72
CA LEU A 488 -11.44 -0.54 -23.41
C LEU A 488 -12.45 -1.30 -24.29
N GLU A 489 -12.00 -2.31 -25.05
CA GLU A 489 -12.90 -3.13 -25.89
C GLU A 489 -13.87 -3.97 -25.05
N LEU A 490 -13.39 -4.61 -23.98
CA LEU A 490 -14.25 -5.38 -23.08
C LEU A 490 -15.22 -4.48 -22.30
N LEU A 491 -14.79 -3.31 -21.82
CA LEU A 491 -15.67 -2.31 -21.19
C LEU A 491 -16.78 -1.87 -22.15
N THR A 492 -16.44 -1.63 -23.42
CA THR A 492 -17.40 -1.31 -24.49
C THR A 492 -18.39 -2.45 -24.72
N LEU A 493 -17.91 -3.69 -24.82
CA LEU A 493 -18.73 -4.90 -24.99
C LEU A 493 -19.75 -5.08 -23.84
N HIS A 494 -19.31 -4.87 -22.60
CA HIS A 494 -20.18 -4.94 -21.40
C HIS A 494 -21.00 -3.66 -21.16
N LYS A 495 -20.96 -2.68 -22.07
CA LYS A 495 -21.70 -1.40 -22.00
C LYS A 495 -21.41 -0.58 -20.73
N ARG A 496 -20.17 -0.62 -20.24
CA ARG A 496 -19.70 0.14 -19.07
C ARG A 496 -19.32 1.58 -19.44
N VAL A 497 -20.34 2.42 -19.63
CA VAL A 497 -20.19 3.85 -19.95
C VAL A 497 -19.63 4.67 -18.77
N ASP A 498 -19.55 4.09 -17.58
CA ASP A 498 -19.01 4.71 -16.37
C ASP A 498 -17.47 4.85 -16.38
N TYR A 499 -16.78 4.04 -17.19
CA TYR A 499 -15.36 4.22 -17.51
C TYR A 499 -15.21 4.91 -18.87
N ASN A 500 -15.08 6.23 -18.90
CA ASN A 500 -14.54 6.93 -20.06
C ASN A 500 -13.00 6.82 -20.07
N ALA A 501 -12.35 7.09 -21.21
CA ALA A 501 -10.89 7.01 -21.32
C ALA A 501 -10.17 7.97 -20.35
N GLU A 502 -10.79 9.09 -19.98
CA GLU A 502 -10.25 10.07 -19.02
C GLU A 502 -10.26 9.58 -17.57
N ASN A 503 -11.10 8.59 -17.23
CA ASN A 503 -11.17 7.94 -15.92
C ASN A 503 -10.35 6.63 -15.86
N ILE A 504 -9.72 6.22 -16.96
CA ILE A 504 -8.86 5.03 -17.06
C ILE A 504 -7.39 5.37 -16.83
N HIS A 505 -7.03 6.67 -16.88
CA HIS A 505 -5.67 7.18 -16.61
C HIS A 505 -5.63 8.02 -15.32
#